data_AF-A0A9D8B0N2-F1
#
_entry.id   AF-A0A9D8B0N2-F1
#
_cell.length_a   1.000
_cell.length_b   1.000
_cell.length_c   1.000
_cell.angle_alpha   90.00
_cell.angle_beta   90.00
_cell.angle_gamma   90.00
#
_symmetry.space_group_name_H-M   'P 1'
#
loop_
_entity.id
_entity.type
_entity.pdbx_description
1 polymer ?
#
loop_
_entity_poly.entity_id
_entity_poly.type
_entity_poly.pdbx_seq_one_letter_code
_entity_poly.pdbx_strand_id
1 'polypeptide(L)'
;MAANHRRKNSPSRAKDRRRRSSRKIILCGSHAYGKPNDDSDVDFFVVMESDQRIRERAMELSEILYPRPFPVDIVTRTSAELKERLEIGDCFFKEVVTKGKVLYERA
;
A
#
# COMPACT_ATOMS: atom_id res chain seq x y z
N MET A 1 -6.50 30.18 -35.46
CA MET A 1 -5.03 30.32 -35.57
C MET A 1 -4.44 30.40 -34.17
N ALA A 2 -3.26 29.80 -33.99
CA ALA A 2 -2.82 29.13 -32.77
C ALA A 2 -2.38 30.04 -31.61
N ALA A 3 -2.68 29.61 -30.38
CA ALA A 3 -1.99 30.03 -29.17
C ALA A 3 -1.17 28.85 -28.62
N ASN A 4 0.14 28.93 -28.83
CA ASN A 4 1.17 28.11 -28.19
C ASN A 4 1.03 28.18 -26.66
N HIS A 5 0.76 27.06 -26.00
CA HIS A 5 1.16 26.87 -24.61
C HIS A 5 2.20 25.76 -24.55
N ARG A 6 3.41 26.18 -24.16
CA ARG A 6 4.63 25.40 -24.08
C ARG A 6 4.44 24.13 -23.26
N ARG A 7 5.03 23.05 -23.80
CA ARG A 7 5.33 21.78 -23.14
C ARG A 7 5.95 22.03 -21.76
N LYS A 8 5.45 21.34 -20.73
CA LYS A 8 6.26 20.96 -19.56
C LYS A 8 6.46 19.45 -19.61
N ASN A 9 7.35 19.02 -20.51
CA ASN A 9 8.12 17.82 -20.24
C ASN A 9 9.10 18.17 -19.12
N SER A 10 8.95 17.53 -17.97
CA SER A 10 9.98 17.53 -16.94
C SER A 10 10.57 16.13 -16.87
N PRO A 11 11.65 15.82 -17.62
CA PRO A 11 12.39 14.60 -17.36
C PRO A 11 13.45 14.84 -16.28
N SER A 12 13.69 13.79 -15.50
CA SER A 12 14.87 13.54 -14.68
C SER A 12 14.98 14.23 -13.31
N ARG A 13 14.77 13.43 -12.27
CA ARG A 13 15.81 13.23 -11.25
C ARG A 13 15.94 11.75 -10.97
N ALA A 14 16.82 11.11 -11.73
CA ALA A 14 17.41 9.85 -11.32
C ALA A 14 18.16 10.08 -10.01
N LYS A 15 17.81 9.30 -8.97
CA LYS A 15 18.75 8.89 -7.94
C LYS A 15 18.49 7.43 -7.64
N ASP A 16 19.15 6.59 -8.43
CA ASP A 16 19.54 5.25 -8.04
C ASP A 16 20.39 5.34 -6.75
N ARG A 17 19.70 5.39 -5.61
CA ARG A 17 20.19 4.77 -4.38
C ARG A 17 19.58 3.39 -4.46
N ARG A 18 20.36 2.34 -4.23
CA ARG A 18 19.86 0.98 -3.95
C ARG A 18 18.91 1.00 -2.74
N ARG A 19 17.71 1.54 -2.92
CA ARG A 19 16.54 1.30 -2.09
C ARG A 19 16.13 -0.07 -2.54
N ARG A 20 16.42 -1.08 -1.73
CA ARG A 20 15.68 -2.33 -1.84
C ARG A 20 14.21 -1.94 -1.69
N SER A 21 13.50 -1.82 -2.81
CA SER A 21 12.10 -1.48 -2.86
C SER A 21 11.34 -2.74 -2.47
N SER A 22 11.42 -3.06 -1.18
CA SER A 22 10.81 -4.26 -0.65
C SER A 22 9.30 -4.15 -0.81
N ARG A 23 8.71 -5.10 -1.52
CA ARG A 23 7.26 -5.25 -1.58
C ARG A 23 6.85 -6.18 -0.46
N LYS A 24 5.87 -5.77 0.33
CA LYS A 24 5.37 -6.55 1.46
C LYS A 24 3.85 -6.56 1.44
N ILE A 25 3.27 -7.73 1.63
CA ILE A 25 1.83 -7.91 1.81
C ILE A 25 1.63 -8.52 3.18
N ILE A 26 0.88 -7.82 4.02
CA ILE A 26 0.57 -8.22 5.40
C ILE A 26 -0.93 -8.39 5.50
N LEU A 27 -1.37 -9.55 6.00
CA LEU A 27 -2.73 -9.78 6.43
C LEU A 27 -2.94 -9.14 7.80
N CYS A 28 -4.04 -8.42 7.96
CA CYS A 28 -4.37 -7.64 9.14
C CYS A 28 -5.74 -8.02 9.70
N GLY A 29 -6.19 -7.29 10.73
CA GLY A 29 -7.56 -7.39 11.23
C GLY A 29 -7.90 -8.75 11.83
N SER A 30 -9.18 -9.12 11.69
CA SER A 30 -9.75 -10.32 12.31
C SER A 30 -9.04 -11.60 11.85
N HIS A 31 -8.70 -11.70 10.56
CA HIS A 31 -8.00 -12.86 9.99
C HIS A 31 -6.52 -12.99 10.42
N ALA A 32 -5.90 -11.90 10.86
CA ALA A 32 -4.53 -11.93 11.38
C ALA A 32 -4.48 -12.27 12.87
N TYR A 33 -5.21 -11.53 13.72
CA TYR A 33 -5.08 -11.59 15.18
C TYR A 33 -6.41 -11.50 15.93
N GLY A 34 -7.54 -11.60 15.24
CA GLY A 34 -8.88 -11.66 15.84
C GLY A 34 -9.53 -13.04 15.73
N LYS A 35 -10.87 -13.04 15.67
CA LYS A 35 -11.71 -14.23 15.48
C LYS A 35 -12.67 -13.94 14.31
N PRO A 36 -12.27 -14.24 13.07
CA PRO A 36 -13.11 -13.96 11.91
C PRO A 36 -14.33 -14.88 11.89
N ASN A 37 -15.39 -14.42 11.22
CA ASN A 37 -16.56 -15.21 10.84
C ASN A 37 -16.72 -15.17 9.31
N ASP A 38 -17.74 -15.85 8.77
CA ASP A 38 -17.93 -15.99 7.33
C ASP A 38 -18.22 -14.66 6.60
N ASP A 39 -18.67 -13.64 7.35
CA ASP A 39 -18.96 -12.30 6.82
C ASP A 39 -17.81 -11.30 7.08
N SER A 40 -16.69 -11.76 7.64
CA SER A 40 -15.55 -10.88 7.97
C SER A 40 -14.79 -10.46 6.72
N ASP A 41 -14.47 -9.17 6.64
CA ASP A 41 -13.61 -8.64 5.58
C ASP A 41 -12.18 -9.17 5.70
N VAL A 42 -11.53 -9.38 4.55
CA VAL A 42 -10.11 -9.71 4.51
C VAL A 42 -9.29 -8.44 4.33
N ASP A 43 -8.60 -8.02 5.39
CA ASP A 43 -7.76 -6.82 5.39
C ASP A 43 -6.34 -7.08 4.88
N PHE A 44 -5.95 -6.39 3.81
CA PHE A 44 -4.56 -6.38 3.33
C PHE A 44 -3.90 -5.02 3.57
N PHE A 45 -2.73 -5.06 4.20
CA PHE A 45 -1.79 -3.95 4.20
C PHE A 45 -0.63 -4.22 3.23
N VAL A 46 -0.51 -3.36 2.22
CA VAL A 46 0.50 -3.49 1.16
C VAL A 46 1.53 -2.37 1.27
N VAL A 47 2.79 -2.75 1.47
CA VAL A 47 3.94 -1.84 1.39
C VAL A 47 4.53 -1.94 -0.01
N MET A 48 4.48 -0.84 -0.75
CA MET A 48 5.02 -0.74 -2.11
C MET A 48 5.47 0.68 -2.42
N GLU A 49 6.60 0.81 -3.12
CA GLU A 49 7.06 2.11 -3.62
C GLU A 49 6.21 2.53 -4.83
N SER A 50 5.72 3.76 -4.81
CA SER A 50 4.96 4.38 -5.89
C SER A 50 4.91 5.90 -5.69
N ASP A 51 4.83 6.64 -6.80
CA ASP A 51 4.59 8.09 -6.80
C ASP A 51 3.07 8.42 -6.89
N GLN A 52 2.21 7.40 -7.02
CA GLN A 52 0.75 7.56 -7.06
C GLN A 52 0.19 7.96 -5.69
N ARG A 53 -0.97 8.62 -5.71
CA ARG A 53 -1.72 8.90 -4.48
C ARG A 53 -2.17 7.60 -3.82
N ILE A 54 -2.31 7.61 -2.49
CA ILE A 54 -2.76 6.44 -1.71
C ILE A 54 -4.04 5.83 -2.29
N ARG A 55 -5.02 6.66 -2.64
CA ARG A 55 -6.31 6.22 -3.20
C ARG A 55 -6.15 5.50 -4.54
N GLU A 56 -5.27 6.00 -5.41
CA GLU A 56 -5.04 5.43 -6.74
C GLU A 56 -4.43 4.03 -6.63
N ARG A 57 -3.44 3.85 -5.75
CA ARG A 57 -2.84 2.54 -5.45
C ARG A 57 -3.88 1.54 -4.94
N ALA A 58 -4.70 1.96 -3.98
CA ALA A 58 -5.73 1.09 -3.40
C ALA A 58 -6.79 0.70 -4.43
N MET A 59 -7.20 1.63 -5.31
CA MET A 59 -8.13 1.35 -6.40
C MET A 59 -7.54 0.36 -7.40
N GLU A 60 -6.30 0.56 -7.85
CA GLU A 60 -5.63 -0.34 -8.79
C GLU A 60 -5.55 -1.78 -8.24
N LEU A 61 -5.15 -1.94 -6.98
CA LEU A 61 -5.14 -3.26 -6.33
C LEU A 61 -6.56 -3.84 -6.15
N SER A 62 -7.54 -2.99 -5.82
CA SER A 62 -8.94 -3.42 -5.71
C SER A 62 -9.50 -3.91 -7.04
N GLU A 63 -9.09 -3.32 -8.17
CA GLU A 63 -9.50 -3.73 -9.51
C GLU A 63 -8.87 -5.08 -9.89
N ILE A 64 -7.59 -5.29 -9.55
CA ILE A 64 -6.87 -6.56 -9.81
C ILE A 64 -7.54 -7.74 -9.09
N LEU A 65 -8.08 -7.51 -7.90
CA LEU A 65 -8.76 -8.55 -7.12
C LEU A 65 -10.19 -8.84 -7.60
N TYR A 66 -10.71 -8.10 -8.57
CA TYR A 66 -12.07 -8.29 -9.05
C TYR A 66 -12.17 -9.43 -10.09
N PRO A 67 -13.22 -10.28 -10.06
CA PRO A 67 -14.31 -10.33 -9.10
C PRO A 67 -13.89 -10.90 -7.74
N ARG A 68 -14.40 -10.31 -6.65
CA ARG A 68 -14.10 -10.74 -5.29
C ARG A 68 -15.21 -11.66 -4.76
N PRO A 69 -14.88 -12.89 -4.34
CA PRO A 69 -15.88 -13.79 -3.74
C PRO A 69 -16.19 -13.46 -2.27
N PHE A 70 -15.43 -12.56 -1.65
CA PHE A 70 -15.61 -12.09 -0.27
C PHE A 70 -15.21 -10.61 -0.16
N PRO A 71 -15.66 -9.89 0.89
CA PRO A 71 -15.25 -8.51 1.11
C PRO A 71 -13.74 -8.36 1.38
N VAL A 72 -13.12 -7.33 0.81
CA VAL A 72 -11.67 -7.08 0.93
C VAL A 72 -11.41 -5.59 1.11
N ASP A 73 -10.65 -5.27 2.16
CA ASP A 73 -10.14 -3.94 2.43
C ASP A 73 -8.63 -3.87 2.16
N ILE A 74 -8.20 -2.82 1.46
CA ILE A 74 -6.80 -2.66 1.04
C ILE A 74 -6.27 -1.32 1.52
N VAL A 75 -5.25 -1.36 2.38
CA VAL A 75 -4.50 -0.19 2.81
C VAL A 75 -3.10 -0.24 2.21
N THR A 76 -2.69 0.82 1.51
CA THR A 76 -1.38 0.88 0.85
C THR A 76 -0.50 1.97 1.45
N ARG A 77 0.78 1.71 1.66
CA ARG A 77 1.79 2.73 2.01
C ARG A 77 3.11 2.49 1.28
N THR A 78 3.88 3.54 1.03
CA THR A 78 5.31 3.40 0.72
C THR A 78 6.09 3.11 2.00
N SER A 79 7.33 2.63 1.87
CA SER A 79 8.18 2.41 3.04
C SER A 79 8.42 3.70 3.82
N ALA A 80 8.49 4.85 3.12
CA ALA A 80 8.66 6.16 3.73
C ALA A 80 7.40 6.59 4.50
N GLU A 81 6.21 6.46 3.89
CA GLU A 81 4.94 6.80 4.54
C GLU A 81 4.68 5.91 5.77
N LEU A 82 5.00 4.61 5.69
CA LEU A 82 4.88 3.71 6.84
C LEU A 82 5.81 4.14 7.98
N LYS A 83 7.07 4.46 7.67
CA LYS A 83 8.05 4.92 8.66
C LYS A 83 7.56 6.18 9.38
N GLU A 84 7.08 7.17 8.64
CA GLU A 84 6.51 8.40 9.20
C GLU A 84 5.35 8.10 10.15
N ARG A 85 4.43 7.21 9.75
CA ARG A 85 3.28 6.82 10.59
C ARG A 85 3.70 6.13 11.88
N LEU A 86 4.69 5.25 11.80
CA LEU A 86 5.24 4.58 12.99
C LEU A 86 5.94 5.57 13.93
N GLU A 87 6.65 6.56 13.39
CA GLU A 87 7.34 7.60 14.17
C GLU A 87 6.37 8.49 14.95
N ILE A 88 5.23 8.87 14.36
CA ILE A 88 4.18 9.61 15.08
C ILE A 88 3.33 8.71 15.99
N GLY A 89 3.64 7.43 16.02
CA GLY A 89 3.06 6.49 16.94
C GLY A 89 1.69 5.93 16.56
N ASP A 90 1.32 5.99 15.28
CA ASP A 90 0.02 5.55 14.76
C ASP A 90 -0.30 4.10 15.16
N CYS A 91 -1.36 3.94 15.95
CA CYS A 91 -1.73 2.66 16.56
C CYS A 91 -2.07 1.59 15.51
N PHE A 92 -2.70 1.97 14.40
CA PHE A 92 -3.07 1.04 13.35
C PHE A 92 -1.81 0.43 12.71
N PHE A 93 -0.88 1.27 12.26
CA PHE A 93 0.34 0.77 11.61
C PHE A 93 1.25 0.01 12.58
N LYS A 94 1.31 0.42 13.85
CA LYS A 94 2.00 -0.34 14.89
C LYS A 94 1.41 -1.74 15.04
N GLU A 95 0.08 -1.85 15.14
CA GLU A 95 -0.58 -3.14 15.27
C GLU A 95 -0.33 -4.03 14.05
N VAL A 96 -0.50 -3.48 12.84
CA VAL A 96 -0.27 -4.21 11.59
C VAL A 96 1.16 -4.75 11.49
N VAL A 97 2.17 -3.95 11.83
CA VAL A 97 3.57 -4.36 11.73
C VAL A 97 3.95 -5.38 12.81
N THR A 98 3.30 -5.33 13.99
CA THR A 98 3.65 -6.20 15.13
C THR A 98 2.84 -7.50 15.19
N LYS A 99 1.56 -7.45 14.81
CA LYS A 99 0.64 -8.58 14.92
C LYS A 99 0.20 -9.14 13.55
N GLY A 100 0.37 -8.37 12.48
CA GLY A 100 -0.02 -8.80 11.14
C GLY A 100 0.77 -10.01 10.66
N LYS A 101 0.14 -10.83 9.82
CA LYS A 101 0.79 -12.01 9.23
C LYS A 101 1.37 -11.64 7.88
N VAL A 102 2.68 -11.76 7.70
CA VAL A 102 3.33 -11.50 6.41
C VAL A 102 2.97 -12.62 5.45
N LEU A 103 2.22 -12.29 4.39
CA LEU A 103 1.86 -13.24 3.33
C LEU A 103 2.89 -13.25 2.20
N TYR A 104 3.53 -12.11 1.96
CA TYR A 104 4.55 -11.96 0.93
C TYR A 104 5.57 -10.91 1.35
N GLU A 105 6.85 -11.19 1.06
CA GLU A 105 7.95 -10.25 1.21
C GLU A 105 9.01 -10.49 0.13
N ARG A 106 9.44 -9.42 -0.54
CA ARG A 106 10.55 -9.45 -1.50
C ARG A 106 11.62 -8.47 -1.07
N ALA A 107 12.87 -8.94 -0.98
CA ALA A 107 14.04 -8.17 -0.56
C ALA A 107 15.00 -7.86 -1.72
#